data_AF-N1UW87-F1
#
_entry.id   AF-N1UW87-F1
#
_cell.length_a   1.000
_cell.length_b   1.000
_cell.length_c   1.000
_cell.angle_alpha   90.00
_cell.angle_beta   90.00
_cell.angle_gamma   90.00
#
_symmetry.space_group_name_H-M   'P 1'
#
loop_
_entity.id
_entity.type
_entity.pdbx_description
1 polymer ?
#
loop_
_entity_poly.entity_id
_entity_poly.type
_entity_poly.pdbx_seq_one_letter_code
_entity_poly.pdbx_strand_id
1 'polypeptide(L)'
;MLKKTLLIALTTIFFLNCNRDLDQFNQFQKAEISTLTQTIQEILTSMKYEKYKILIIPHVNFSKARISEKKILESYNGKAIESENPPGYDGNTKNDRNEYYKRDLTVNYDTASKEYLYSIDYFSVVITFDKIDDKKKNQVTKLIERVVLNMDRGDTVEIVSLE
;
A
#
# COMPACT_ATOMS: atom_id res chain seq x y z
N MET A 1 48.76 19.00 12.21
CA MET A 1 48.07 18.14 11.22
C MET A 1 47.01 17.22 11.85
N LEU A 2 47.22 16.68 13.07
CA LEU A 2 46.28 15.78 13.76
C LEU A 2 44.82 16.25 13.86
N LYS A 3 44.59 17.56 14.08
CA LYS A 3 43.24 18.15 14.19
C LYS A 3 42.42 18.11 12.89
N LYS A 4 43.06 18.22 11.72
CA LYS A 4 42.36 18.18 10.42
C LYS A 4 41.98 16.75 10.04
N THR A 5 42.85 15.77 10.33
CA THR A 5 42.59 14.35 10.03
C THR A 5 41.50 13.76 10.92
N LEU A 6 41.43 14.15 12.20
CA LEU A 6 40.37 13.74 13.13
C LEU A 6 38.99 14.29 12.72
N LEU A 7 38.94 15.53 12.23
CA LEU A 7 37.71 16.16 11.74
C LEU A 7 37.15 15.43 10.51
N ILE A 8 38.02 15.06 9.56
CA ILE A 8 37.64 14.31 8.36
C ILE A 8 37.12 12.91 8.72
N ALA A 9 37.80 12.21 9.63
CA ALA A 9 37.38 10.88 10.10
C ALA A 9 36.05 10.90 10.87
N LEU A 10 35.79 11.93 11.69
CA LEU A 10 34.50 12.07 12.35
C LEU A 10 33.38 12.38 11.34
N THR A 11 33.62 13.25 10.36
CA THR A 11 32.61 13.55 9.34
C THR A 11 32.25 12.31 8.52
N THR A 12 33.22 11.49 8.11
CA THR A 12 32.94 10.26 7.34
C THR A 12 32.15 9.23 8.14
N ILE A 13 32.41 9.07 9.44
CA ILE A 13 31.64 8.17 10.31
C ILE A 13 30.19 8.65 10.46
N PHE A 14 29.96 9.96 10.61
CA PHE A 14 28.61 10.52 10.69
C PHE A 14 27.83 10.38 9.37
N PHE A 15 28.47 10.53 8.20
CA PHE A 15 27.82 10.31 6.91
C PHE A 15 27.56 8.81 6.62
N LEU A 16 28.42 7.90 7.05
CA LEU A 16 28.23 6.45 6.88
C LEU A 16 27.04 5.91 7.67
N ASN A 17 26.82 6.41 8.89
CA ASN A 17 25.67 6.00 9.70
C ASN A 17 24.34 6.51 9.15
N CYS A 18 24.31 7.72 8.56
CA CYS A 18 23.09 8.29 7.96
C CYS A 18 22.60 7.48 6.74
N ASN A 19 23.52 6.94 5.94
CA ASN A 19 23.16 6.13 4.76
C ASN A 19 22.70 4.72 5.11
N ARG A 20 23.14 4.16 6.25
CA ARG A 20 22.85 2.77 6.62
C ARG A 20 21.35 2.53 6.83
N ASP A 21 20.65 3.45 7.48
CA ASP A 21 19.23 3.30 7.80
C ASP A 21 18.36 3.43 6.53
N LEU A 22 18.73 4.33 5.61
CA LEU A 22 18.10 4.46 4.31
C LEU A 22 18.33 3.22 3.44
N ASP A 23 19.54 2.68 3.43
CA ASP A 23 19.86 1.46 2.69
C ASP A 23 19.10 0.25 3.23
N GLN A 24 19.02 0.11 4.56
CA GLN A 24 18.21 -0.94 5.20
C GLN A 24 16.73 -0.79 4.85
N PHE A 25 16.19 0.43 4.91
CA PHE A 25 14.81 0.70 4.51
C PHE A 25 14.55 0.34 3.04
N ASN A 26 15.45 0.73 2.13
CA ASN A 26 15.33 0.43 0.71
C ASN A 26 15.42 -1.09 0.43
N GLN A 27 16.26 -1.82 1.17
CA GLN A 27 16.33 -3.28 1.08
C GLN A 27 15.03 -3.93 1.57
N PHE A 28 14.50 -3.49 2.71
CA PHE A 28 13.22 -3.95 3.23
C PHE A 28 12.07 -3.69 2.24
N GLN A 29 11.99 -2.47 1.70
CA GLN A 29 11.00 -2.09 0.69
C GLN A 29 11.08 -2.99 -0.55
N LYS A 30 12.29 -3.25 -1.07
CA LYS A 30 12.50 -4.14 -2.23
C LYS A 30 12.06 -5.57 -1.94
N ALA A 31 12.37 -6.08 -0.74
CA ALA A 31 11.97 -7.42 -0.33
C ALA A 31 10.45 -7.55 -0.24
N GLU A 32 9.76 -6.62 0.44
CA GLU A 32 8.30 -6.59 0.52
C GLU A 32 7.66 -6.52 -0.87
N ILE A 33 8.13 -5.64 -1.75
CA ILE A 33 7.62 -5.53 -3.13
C ILE A 33 7.81 -6.84 -3.89
N SER A 34 8.98 -7.48 -3.74
CA SER A 34 9.27 -8.76 -4.39
C SER A 34 8.31 -9.85 -3.91
N THR A 35 8.10 -9.96 -2.60
CA THR A 35 7.16 -10.93 -2.00
C THR A 35 5.74 -10.69 -2.50
N LEU A 36 5.24 -9.45 -2.42
CA LEU A 36 3.90 -9.11 -2.90
C LEU A 36 3.74 -9.44 -4.39
N THR A 37 4.74 -9.08 -5.21
CA THR A 37 4.74 -9.38 -6.65
C THR A 37 4.66 -10.89 -6.89
N GLN A 38 5.49 -11.68 -6.21
CA GLN A 38 5.52 -13.12 -6.36
C GLN A 38 4.18 -13.76 -5.96
N THR A 39 3.61 -13.38 -4.80
CA THR A 39 2.34 -13.94 -4.34
C THR A 39 1.20 -13.61 -5.30
N ILE A 40 1.16 -12.39 -5.84
CA ILE A 40 0.17 -12.02 -6.87
C ILE A 40 0.38 -12.86 -8.13
N GLN A 41 1.61 -13.03 -8.58
CA GLN A 41 1.93 -13.84 -9.77
C GLN A 41 1.50 -15.30 -9.59
N GLU A 42 1.72 -15.89 -8.41
CA GLU A 42 1.30 -17.26 -8.10
C GLU A 42 -0.22 -17.40 -8.14
N ILE A 43 -0.96 -16.44 -7.56
CA ILE A 43 -2.43 -16.40 -7.64
C ILE A 43 -2.89 -16.32 -9.09
N LEU A 44 -2.37 -15.37 -9.86
CA LEU A 44 -2.78 -15.16 -11.25
C LEU A 44 -2.45 -16.37 -12.14
N THR A 45 -1.30 -17.00 -11.92
CA THR A 45 -0.89 -18.24 -12.61
C THR A 45 -1.82 -19.40 -12.26
N SER A 46 -2.18 -19.57 -10.99
CA SER A 46 -3.13 -20.61 -10.56
C SER A 46 -4.51 -20.45 -11.21
N MET A 47 -4.89 -19.21 -11.50
CA MET A 47 -6.12 -18.84 -12.20
C MET A 47 -5.97 -18.89 -13.74
N LYS A 48 -4.82 -19.32 -14.25
CA LYS A 48 -4.49 -19.45 -15.68
C LYS A 48 -4.45 -18.11 -16.44
N TYR A 49 -4.08 -17.03 -15.78
CA TYR A 49 -3.73 -15.78 -16.46
C TYR A 49 -2.25 -15.79 -16.84
N GLU A 50 -1.96 -15.44 -18.09
CA GLU A 50 -0.60 -15.45 -18.63
C GLU A 50 -0.11 -14.07 -19.06
N LYS A 51 -1.03 -13.14 -19.33
CA LYS A 51 -0.72 -11.79 -19.81
C LYS A 51 -1.26 -10.74 -18.85
N TYR A 52 -0.36 -10.18 -18.05
CA TYR A 52 -0.66 -9.10 -17.13
C TYR A 52 0.63 -8.35 -16.78
N LYS A 53 0.47 -7.15 -16.22
CA LYS A 53 1.58 -6.41 -15.58
C LYS A 53 1.14 -6.01 -14.18
N ILE A 54 2.08 -6.09 -13.24
CA ILE A 54 1.87 -5.70 -11.85
C ILE A 54 2.77 -4.50 -11.58
N LEU A 55 2.19 -3.45 -11.01
CA LEU A 55 2.91 -2.31 -10.47
C LEU A 55 2.56 -2.20 -8.98
N ILE A 56 3.58 -2.18 -8.13
CA ILE A 56 3.41 -2.00 -6.68
C ILE A 56 4.05 -0.67 -6.30
N ILE A 57 3.25 0.19 -5.68
CA ILE A 57 3.63 1.54 -5.29
C ILE A 57 3.68 1.59 -3.75
N PRO A 58 4.87 1.69 -3.15
CA PRO A 58 5.00 1.91 -1.72
C PRO A 58 4.74 3.38 -1.38
N HIS A 59 3.85 3.65 -0.43
CA HIS A 59 3.64 4.98 0.13
C HIS A 59 4.53 5.14 1.37
N VAL A 60 5.64 5.84 1.18
CA VAL A 60 6.69 6.01 2.18
C VAL A 60 6.48 7.31 2.94
N ASN A 61 6.71 7.25 4.25
CA ASN A 61 6.67 8.39 5.15
C ASN A 61 8.02 8.56 5.84
N PHE A 62 8.36 9.81 6.12
CA PHE A 62 9.56 10.20 6.86
C PHE A 62 9.13 11.02 8.06
N SER A 63 9.34 10.48 9.25
CA SER A 63 8.83 11.07 10.49
C SER A 63 9.80 10.86 11.65
N LYS A 64 9.58 11.56 12.77
CA LYS A 64 10.28 11.24 14.01
C LYS A 64 9.93 9.83 14.49
N ALA A 65 10.74 9.27 15.38
CA ALA A 65 10.43 7.99 16.02
C ALA A 65 9.01 7.98 16.61
N ARG A 66 8.22 6.96 16.25
CA ARG A 66 6.84 6.78 16.74
C ARG A 66 6.89 6.14 18.13
N ILE A 67 6.20 6.72 19.11
CA ILE A 67 6.06 6.16 20.47
C ILE A 67 4.92 5.15 20.49
N SER A 68 3.79 5.51 19.87
CA SER A 68 2.60 4.68 19.84
C SER A 68 1.79 4.97 18.59
N GLU A 69 1.11 3.95 18.10
CA GLU A 69 0.22 4.02 16.96
C GLU A 69 -1.11 3.33 17.31
N LYS A 70 -2.21 3.96 16.91
CA LYS A 70 -3.55 3.36 16.96
C LYS A 70 -4.13 3.39 15.56
N LYS A 71 -4.43 2.21 15.01
CA LYS A 71 -5.15 2.03 13.75
C LYS A 71 -6.52 1.46 14.05
N ILE A 72 -7.56 2.05 13.46
CA ILE A 72 -8.91 1.53 13.50
C ILE A 72 -9.37 1.39 12.06
N LEU A 73 -9.69 0.17 11.65
CA LEU A 73 -10.32 -0.13 10.38
C LEU A 73 -11.78 -0.53 10.65
N GLU A 74 -12.70 0.23 10.12
CA GLU A 74 -14.13 -0.07 10.15
C GLU A 74 -14.60 -0.35 8.73
N SER A 75 -15.21 -1.52 8.52
CA SER A 75 -15.88 -1.83 7.27
C SER A 75 -17.38 -1.61 7.45
N TYR A 76 -17.97 -0.96 6.47
CA TYR A 76 -19.40 -0.71 6.42
C TYR A 76 -19.94 -1.35 5.17
N ASN A 77 -20.93 -2.22 5.35
CA ASN A 77 -21.65 -2.84 4.26
C ASN A 77 -23.12 -2.46 4.40
N GLY A 78 -23.59 -1.58 3.52
CA GLY A 78 -24.99 -1.15 3.49
C GLY A 78 -25.59 -1.40 2.12
N LYS A 79 -26.91 -1.59 2.03
CA LYS A 79 -27.60 -1.40 0.75
C LYS A 79 -27.77 0.10 0.55
N ALA A 80 -27.63 0.59 -0.69
CA ALA A 80 -28.10 1.94 -1.02
C ALA A 80 -29.55 2.04 -0.57
N ILE A 81 -29.90 3.09 0.18
CA ILE A 81 -31.31 3.45 0.33
C ILE A 81 -31.78 3.73 -1.09
N GLU A 82 -32.77 2.97 -1.57
CA GLU A 82 -33.45 3.30 -2.83
C GLU A 82 -34.03 4.70 -2.65
N SER A 83 -33.35 5.70 -3.19
CA SER A 83 -33.95 7.00 -3.45
C SER A 83 -35.18 6.74 -4.30
N GLU A 84 -36.35 7.22 -3.88
CA GLU A 84 -37.51 7.34 -4.76
C GLU A 84 -37.11 8.28 -5.90
N ASN A 85 -36.47 7.71 -6.92
CA ASN A 85 -36.09 8.46 -8.09
C ASN A 85 -37.38 8.97 -8.75
N PRO A 86 -37.39 10.23 -9.24
CA PRO A 86 -38.56 10.74 -9.94
C PRO A 86 -38.92 9.81 -11.11
N PRO A 87 -40.22 9.62 -11.39
CA PRO A 87 -40.67 8.69 -12.42
C PRO A 87 -40.03 9.04 -13.77
N GLY A 88 -39.25 8.11 -14.33
CA GLY A 88 -38.54 8.28 -15.59
C GLY A 88 -37.00 8.30 -15.49
N TYR A 89 -36.42 8.20 -14.29
CA TYR A 89 -34.96 8.09 -14.15
C TYR A 89 -34.50 6.62 -14.28
N ASP A 90 -34.04 6.23 -15.46
CA ASP A 90 -33.31 4.99 -15.74
C ASP A 90 -31.84 5.11 -15.30
N GLY A 91 -31.64 5.49 -14.04
CA GLY A 91 -30.33 5.60 -13.38
C GLY A 91 -29.72 4.22 -13.13
N ASN A 92 -29.33 3.53 -14.20
CA ASN A 92 -28.63 2.26 -14.17
C ASN A 92 -27.15 2.52 -13.79
N THR A 93 -26.91 2.94 -12.56
CA THR A 93 -25.59 2.81 -11.93
C THR A 93 -25.73 1.85 -10.75
N LYS A 94 -26.03 0.59 -11.05
CA LYS A 94 -25.87 -0.53 -10.12
C LYS A 94 -24.39 -0.79 -9.88
N ASN A 95 -23.74 0.11 -9.14
CA ASN A 95 -22.59 -0.29 -8.37
C ASN A 95 -23.14 -0.85 -7.06
N ASP A 96 -23.59 -2.11 -7.08
CA ASP A 96 -24.19 -2.85 -5.94
C ASP A 96 -23.20 -3.10 -4.79
N ARG A 97 -22.10 -2.33 -4.72
CA ARG A 97 -21.05 -2.42 -3.71
C ARG A 97 -20.97 -1.11 -2.94
N ASN A 98 -21.88 -0.97 -1.99
CA ASN A 98 -21.77 0.03 -0.93
C ASN A 98 -20.94 -0.53 0.23
N GLU A 99 -19.77 -1.08 -0.11
CA GLU A 99 -18.73 -1.44 0.85
C GLU A 99 -17.77 -0.26 0.92
N TYR A 100 -17.80 0.48 2.03
CA TYR A 100 -16.81 1.52 2.29
C TYR A 100 -15.99 1.17 3.53
N TYR A 101 -14.70 1.49 3.47
CA TYR A 101 -13.78 1.31 4.58
C TYR A 101 -13.48 2.69 5.16
N LYS A 102 -13.71 2.86 6.46
CA LYS A 102 -13.21 4.00 7.21
C LYS A 102 -11.93 3.58 7.92
N ARG A 103 -10.88 4.37 7.76
CA ARG A 103 -9.60 4.16 8.44
C ARG A 103 -9.26 5.39 9.27
N ASP A 104 -9.16 5.19 10.57
CA ASP A 104 -8.67 6.21 11.49
C ASP A 104 -7.25 5.83 11.94
N LEU A 105 -6.31 6.75 11.75
CA LEU A 105 -4.91 6.60 12.16
C LEU A 105 -4.56 7.71 13.15
N THR A 106 -4.11 7.33 14.35
CA THR A 106 -3.53 8.25 15.34
C THR A 106 -2.10 7.80 15.66
N VAL A 107 -1.14 8.71 15.50
CA VAL A 107 0.28 8.44 15.76
C VAL A 107 0.81 9.47 16.75
N ASN A 108 1.46 9.00 17.82
CA ASN A 108 2.19 9.86 18.74
C ASN A 108 3.69 9.71 18.48
N TYR A 109 4.37 10.84 18.38
CA TYR A 109 5.80 10.91 18.06
C TYR A 109 6.62 11.30 19.29
N ASP A 110 7.85 10.78 19.36
CA ASP A 110 8.83 11.26 20.32
C ASP A 110 9.41 12.58 19.84
N THR A 111 8.92 13.68 20.41
CA THR A 111 9.40 15.02 20.09
C THR A 111 10.82 15.26 20.58
N ALA A 112 11.28 14.55 21.61
CA ALA A 112 12.63 14.70 22.17
C ALA A 112 13.68 13.93 21.35
N SER A 113 13.25 12.90 20.60
CA SER A 113 14.15 12.18 19.69
C SER A 113 14.71 13.09 18.58
N LYS A 114 16.00 12.89 18.31
CA LYS A 114 16.72 13.47 17.16
C LYS A 114 16.73 12.53 15.95
N GLU A 115 16.26 11.30 16.12
CA GLU A 115 16.20 10.29 15.07
C GLU A 115 14.95 10.45 14.22
N TYR A 116 15.14 10.38 12.91
CA TYR A 116 14.06 10.33 11.93
C TYR A 116 14.11 8.97 11.24
N LEU A 117 12.95 8.39 11.01
CA LEU A 117 12.80 7.05 10.47
C LEU A 117 11.97 7.09 9.19
N TYR A 118 12.38 6.25 8.23
CA TYR A 118 11.56 5.91 7.08
C TYR A 118 10.62 4.76 7.45
N SER A 119 9.35 4.88 7.07
CA SER A 119 8.35 3.83 7.25
C SER A 119 7.49 3.70 5.99
N ILE A 120 6.99 2.50 5.73
CA ILE A 120 5.97 2.28 4.69
C ILE A 120 4.61 2.38 5.38
N ASP A 121 3.79 3.35 4.96
CA ASP A 121 2.46 3.53 5.51
C ASP A 121 1.48 2.52 4.90
N TYR A 122 1.50 2.32 3.58
CA TYR A 122 0.73 1.28 2.87
C TYR A 122 1.26 1.06 1.44
N PHE A 123 0.76 0.02 0.76
CA PHE A 123 1.03 -0.26 -0.65
C PHE A 123 -0.22 -0.09 -1.51
N SER A 124 -0.05 0.46 -2.71
CA SER A 124 -1.06 0.39 -3.77
C SER A 124 -0.58 -0.54 -4.87
N VAL A 125 -1.39 -1.53 -5.19
CA VAL A 125 -1.15 -2.52 -6.24
C VAL A 125 -2.02 -2.18 -7.43
N VAL A 126 -1.42 -2.08 -8.61
CA VAL A 126 -2.15 -1.94 -9.87
C VAL A 126 -1.82 -3.14 -10.74
N ILE A 127 -2.86 -3.83 -11.22
CA ILE A 127 -2.72 -4.96 -12.12
C ILE A 127 -3.44 -4.64 -13.42
N THR A 128 -2.71 -4.61 -14.52
CA THR A 128 -3.27 -4.35 -15.84
C THR A 128 -3.36 -5.64 -16.64
N PHE A 129 -4.52 -5.91 -17.20
CA PHE A 129 -4.76 -6.97 -18.17
C PHE A 129 -5.06 -6.35 -19.53
N ASP A 130 -4.65 -7.02 -20.61
CA ASP A 130 -5.08 -6.64 -21.96
C ASP A 130 -6.61 -6.68 -22.04
N LYS A 131 -7.20 -7.76 -21.51
CA LYS A 131 -8.66 -7.94 -21.40
C LYS A 131 -9.02 -8.80 -20.19
N ILE A 132 -9.97 -8.36 -19.39
CA ILE A 132 -10.56 -9.17 -18.31
C ILE A 132 -12.04 -8.81 -18.13
N ASP A 133 -12.90 -9.82 -17.98
CA ASP A 133 -14.32 -9.58 -17.71
C ASP A 133 -14.54 -9.11 -16.26
N ASP A 134 -15.56 -8.28 -16.03
CA ASP A 134 -15.82 -7.70 -14.71
C ASP A 134 -16.08 -8.73 -13.60
N LYS A 135 -16.69 -9.88 -13.94
CA LYS A 135 -16.94 -10.94 -12.97
C LYS A 135 -15.62 -11.54 -12.48
N LYS A 136 -14.71 -11.85 -13.40
CA LYS A 136 -13.38 -12.35 -13.06
C LYS A 136 -12.51 -11.30 -12.41
N LYS A 137 -12.53 -10.05 -12.88
CA LYS A 137 -11.87 -8.90 -12.25
C LYS A 137 -12.22 -8.85 -10.76
N ASN A 138 -13.51 -8.90 -10.48
CA ASN A 138 -14.05 -8.91 -9.12
C ASN A 138 -13.62 -10.11 -8.27
N GLN A 139 -13.49 -11.30 -8.87
CA GLN A 139 -13.00 -12.48 -8.16
C GLN A 139 -11.52 -12.35 -7.81
N VAL A 140 -10.71 -11.87 -8.75
CA VAL A 140 -9.27 -11.65 -8.55
C VAL A 140 -9.04 -10.59 -7.48
N THR A 141 -9.72 -9.43 -7.56
CA THR A 141 -9.64 -8.37 -6.55
C THR A 141 -9.89 -8.91 -5.15
N LYS A 142 -11.01 -9.61 -4.92
CA LYS A 142 -11.35 -10.16 -3.61
C LYS A 142 -10.33 -11.17 -3.08
N LEU A 143 -9.73 -11.96 -3.97
CA LEU A 143 -8.73 -12.94 -3.57
C LEU A 143 -7.42 -12.25 -3.15
N ILE A 144 -7.00 -11.23 -3.90
CA ILE A 144 -5.80 -10.44 -3.60
C ILE A 144 -5.98 -9.65 -2.29
N GLU A 145 -7.12 -8.97 -2.11
CA GLU A 145 -7.45 -8.26 -0.87
C GLU A 145 -7.40 -9.17 0.35
N ARG A 146 -7.85 -10.43 0.21
CA ARG A 146 -7.92 -11.38 1.32
C ARG A 146 -6.59 -12.05 1.65
N VAL A 147 -5.75 -12.32 0.65
CA VAL A 147 -4.57 -13.19 0.80
C VAL A 147 -3.26 -12.41 0.77
N VAL A 148 -3.21 -11.31 0.03
CA VAL A 148 -1.97 -10.58 -0.24
C VAL A 148 -1.91 -9.28 0.55
N LEU A 149 -3.01 -8.52 0.57
CA LEU A 149 -3.02 -7.17 1.10
C LEU A 149 -3.20 -7.14 2.62
N ASN A 150 -2.47 -6.23 3.28
CA ASN A 150 -2.73 -5.91 4.67
C ASN A 150 -3.73 -4.75 4.74
N MET A 151 -5.00 -5.08 4.97
CA MET A 151 -6.09 -4.10 5.03
C MET A 151 -5.97 -3.15 6.23
N ASP A 152 -5.38 -3.59 7.35
CA ASP A 152 -5.15 -2.76 8.55
C ASP A 152 -4.06 -1.72 8.34
N ARG A 153 -2.98 -2.13 7.63
CA ARG A 153 -1.96 -1.20 7.13
C ARG A 153 -2.58 -0.25 6.12
N GLY A 154 -3.44 -0.81 5.28
CA GLY A 154 -4.28 -0.05 4.41
C GLY A 154 -3.99 -0.19 2.94
N ASP A 155 -3.42 -1.32 2.58
CA ASP A 155 -3.04 -1.61 1.22
C ASP A 155 -4.28 -1.69 0.32
N THR A 156 -4.11 -1.35 -0.95
CA THR A 156 -5.19 -1.33 -1.94
C THR A 156 -4.77 -2.05 -3.22
N VAL A 157 -5.75 -2.59 -3.95
CA VAL A 157 -5.55 -3.14 -5.29
C VAL A 157 -6.55 -2.55 -6.27
N GLU A 158 -6.05 -2.12 -7.42
CA GLU A 158 -6.84 -1.70 -8.57
C GLU A 158 -6.53 -2.67 -9.73
N ILE A 159 -7.57 -3.20 -10.37
CA ILE A 159 -7.42 -4.03 -11.57
C ILE A 159 -8.02 -3.31 -12.76
N VAL A 160 -7.21 -3.09 -13.79
CA VAL A 160 -7.57 -2.36 -15.00
C VAL A 160 -7.60 -3.30 -16.20
N SER A 161 -8.69 -3.27 -16.97
CA SER A 161 -8.77 -3.82 -18.33
C SER A 161 -8.42 -2.72 -19.31
N LEU A 162 -7.54 -2.99 -20.27
CA LEU A 162 -7.12 -2.01 -21.28
C LEU A 162 -8.07 -1.97 -22.50
N GLU A 163 -8.76 -3.08 -22.78
CA GLU A 163 -9.92 -3.16 -23.69
C GLU A 163 -11.25 -2.97 -22.98
#